data_AF-A0A7X7BUJ6-F1
#
_entry.id   AF-A0A7X7BUJ6-F1
#
_cell.length_a   1.000
_cell.length_b   1.000
_cell.length_c   1.000
_cell.angle_alpha   90.00
_cell.angle_beta   90.00
_cell.angle_gamma   90.00
#
_symmetry.space_group_name_H-M   'P 1'
#
loop_
_entity.id
_entity.type
_entity.pdbx_description
1 polymer ?
#
loop_
_entity_poly.entity_id
_entity_poly.type
_entity_poly.pdbx_seq_one_letter_code
_entity_poly.pdbx_strand_id
1 'polypeptide(L)'
;MQNLAPIEPVYLEGDDLGFLLIHSFTGTPLTYQRYVNYLAVAGHTVSVPLLKGHGTELADLIGVSYRDWIEQIEEELERLQQTCSCVFVVGLSMGRNQMHATKQKPPYL
;
A
#
# COMPACT_ATOMS: atom_id res chain seq x y z
N MET A 1 -13.83 14.78 22.42
CA MET A 1 -13.47 14.02 21.21
C MET A 1 -12.61 12.85 21.66
N GLN A 2 -12.99 11.62 21.32
CA GLN A 2 -12.25 10.43 21.74
C GLN A 2 -10.98 10.35 20.89
N ASN A 3 -9.82 10.43 21.53
CA ASN A 3 -8.52 10.43 20.86
C ASN A 3 -8.27 9.00 20.36
N LEU A 4 -8.58 8.73 19.09
CA LEU A 4 -8.25 7.47 18.44
C LEU A 4 -6.75 7.50 18.11
N ALA A 5 -6.08 6.36 18.26
CA ALA A 5 -4.67 6.24 17.88
C ALA A 5 -4.48 6.63 16.40
N PRO A 6 -3.35 7.26 16.04
CA PRO A 6 -3.06 7.60 14.66
C PRO A 6 -3.07 6.33 13.80
N ILE A 7 -3.59 6.48 12.58
CA ILE A 7 -3.54 5.43 11.58
C ILE A 7 -2.15 5.47 10.95
N GLU A 8 -1.46 4.34 10.96
CA GLU A 8 -0.08 4.22 10.49
C GLU A 8 -0.02 3.30 9.26
N PRO A 9 0.98 3.48 8.38
CA PRO A 9 1.31 2.47 7.38
C PRO A 9 1.71 1.15 8.05
N VAL A 10 1.55 0.05 7.33
CA VAL A 10 1.98 -1.28 7.80
C VAL A 10 3.15 -1.75 6.95
N TYR A 11 4.22 -2.15 7.62
CA TYR A 11 5.27 -2.96 6.99
C TYR A 11 5.63 -4.13 7.90
N LEU A 12 5.57 -5.34 7.36
CA LEU A 12 5.96 -6.56 8.03
C LEU A 12 6.97 -7.28 7.14
N GLU A 13 8.15 -7.53 7.69
CA GLU A 13 9.20 -8.31 7.01
C GLU A 13 8.92 -9.81 7.19
N GLY A 14 9.12 -10.57 6.11
CA GLY A 14 8.94 -12.01 6.06
C GLY A 14 9.89 -12.66 5.05
N ASP A 15 9.38 -13.59 4.27
CA ASP A 15 10.10 -14.26 3.18
C ASP A 15 10.23 -13.37 1.93
N ASP A 16 10.73 -13.96 0.85
CA ASP A 16 11.01 -13.29 -0.41
C ASP A 16 9.78 -13.10 -1.31
N LEU A 17 8.56 -13.42 -0.82
CA LEU A 17 7.30 -13.07 -1.47
C LEU A 17 6.73 -11.80 -0.84
N GLY A 18 6.76 -10.71 -1.62
CA GLY A 18 6.27 -9.40 -1.22
C GLY A 18 4.81 -9.17 -1.61
N PHE A 19 4.03 -8.54 -0.73
CA PHE A 19 2.65 -8.16 -0.99
C PHE A 19 2.47 -6.65 -0.76
N LEU A 20 2.20 -5.90 -1.83
CA LEU A 20 1.86 -4.48 -1.77
C LEU A 20 0.35 -4.30 -1.85
N LEU A 21 -0.27 -3.86 -0.76
CA LEU A 21 -1.73 -3.70 -0.64
C LEU A 21 -2.10 -2.22 -0.68
N ILE A 22 -2.82 -1.78 -1.71
CA ILE A 22 -3.13 -0.38 -1.99
C ILE A 22 -4.62 -0.10 -1.70
N HIS A 23 -4.89 0.71 -0.68
CA HIS A 23 -6.25 1.04 -0.26
C HIS A 23 -6.96 1.98 -1.26
N SER A 24 -8.29 2.06 -1.15
CA SER A 24 -9.11 2.97 -1.96
C SER A 24 -8.97 4.43 -1.52
N PHE A 25 -9.49 5.37 -2.32
CA PHE A 25 -9.45 6.82 -2.09
C PHE A 25 -10.03 7.31 -0.74
N THR A 26 -10.96 6.59 -0.14
CA THR A 26 -11.46 6.91 1.21
C THR A 26 -11.04 5.88 2.25
N GLY A 27 -10.17 4.95 1.84
CA GLY A 27 -9.69 3.86 2.68
C GLY A 27 -8.42 4.22 3.43
N THR A 28 -8.02 3.30 4.28
CA THR A 28 -6.76 3.33 5.04
C THR A 28 -6.18 1.91 5.12
N PRO A 29 -4.95 1.72 5.65
CA PRO A 29 -4.38 0.39 5.88
C PRO A 29 -5.26 -0.57 6.68
N LEU A 30 -6.16 -0.03 7.52
CA LEU A 30 -7.13 -0.83 8.29
C LEU A 30 -8.03 -1.71 7.41
N THR A 31 -8.29 -1.30 6.17
CA THR A 31 -9.03 -2.11 5.18
C THR A 31 -8.42 -3.49 4.97
N TYR A 32 -7.10 -3.60 5.13
CA TYR A 32 -6.34 -4.83 4.90
C TYR A 32 -6.01 -5.61 6.17
N GLN A 33 -6.46 -5.19 7.36
CA GLN A 33 -6.04 -5.78 8.63
C GLN A 33 -6.12 -7.32 8.65
N ARG A 34 -7.20 -7.89 8.12
CA ARG A 34 -7.36 -9.36 8.02
C ARG A 34 -6.38 -10.02 7.05
N TYR A 35 -6.08 -9.37 5.93
CA TYR A 35 -5.14 -9.87 4.92
C TYR A 35 -3.70 -9.76 5.42
N VAL A 36 -3.34 -8.64 6.04
CA VAL A 36 -2.04 -8.43 6.69
C VAL A 36 -1.78 -9.56 7.68
N ASN A 37 -2.72 -9.82 8.60
CA ASN A 37 -2.57 -10.89 9.59
C ASN A 37 -2.41 -12.27 8.93
N TYR A 38 -3.21 -12.57 7.91
CA TYR A 38 -3.14 -13.84 7.20
C TYR A 38 -1.78 -14.04 6.50
N LEU A 39 -1.32 -13.03 5.76
CA LEU A 39 -0.05 -13.06 5.01
C LEU A 39 1.15 -13.10 5.96
N ALA A 40 1.10 -12.35 7.07
CA ALA A 40 2.14 -12.38 8.08
C ALA A 40 2.24 -13.75 8.77
N VAL A 41 1.11 -14.39 9.08
CA VAL A 41 1.10 -15.77 9.63
C VAL A 41 1.64 -16.78 8.61
N ALA A 42 1.41 -16.55 7.32
CA ALA A 42 2.01 -17.36 6.25
C ALA A 42 3.51 -17.09 6.06
N GLY A 43 4.07 -16.07 6.72
CA GLY A 43 5.50 -15.74 6.69
C GLY A 43 5.90 -14.77 5.58
N HIS A 44 4.96 -14.12 4.89
CA HIS A 44 5.26 -13.26 3.75
C HIS A 44 5.61 -11.82 4.15
N THR A 45 6.42 -11.15 3.30
CA THR A 45 6.67 -9.72 3.42
C THR A 45 5.43 -8.93 2.97
N VAL A 46 4.95 -7.98 3.77
CA VAL A 46 3.72 -7.21 3.50
C VAL A 46 3.98 -5.71 3.67
N SER A 47 3.60 -4.92 2.67
CA SER A 47 3.54 -3.46 2.75
C SER A 47 2.12 -2.95 2.47
N VAL A 48 1.62 -2.08 3.34
CA VAL A 48 0.36 -1.35 3.18
C VAL A 48 0.63 0.13 3.47
N PRO A 49 0.99 0.93 2.45
CA PRO A 49 1.23 2.35 2.66
C PRO A 49 -0.06 3.05 3.09
N LEU A 50 0.09 4.09 3.92
CA LEU A 50 -0.94 5.09 4.13
C LEU A 50 -0.71 6.21 3.11
N LEU A 51 -1.57 6.30 2.09
CA LEU A 51 -1.41 7.28 1.02
C LEU A 51 -1.55 8.71 1.57
N LYS A 52 -0.73 9.62 1.06
CA LYS A 52 -0.72 11.05 1.45
C LYS A 52 -2.13 11.63 1.55
N GLY A 53 -2.40 12.32 2.66
CA GLY A 53 -3.69 12.95 2.99
C GLY A 53 -4.77 11.99 3.51
N HIS A 54 -4.52 10.68 3.61
CA HIS A 54 -5.46 9.71 4.18
C HIS A 54 -5.15 9.42 5.65
N GLY A 55 -6.14 8.90 6.37
CA GLY A 55 -5.99 8.51 7.79
C GLY A 55 -5.93 9.69 8.77
N THR A 56 -6.13 10.92 8.27
CA THR A 56 -6.12 12.18 9.01
C THR A 56 -7.45 12.92 8.82
N GLU A 57 -7.46 14.22 8.51
CA GLU A 57 -8.67 15.00 8.24
C GLU A 57 -8.91 15.18 6.73
N LEU A 58 -10.17 15.39 6.32
CA LEU A 58 -10.52 15.59 4.91
C LEU A 58 -9.80 16.81 4.28
N ALA A 59 -9.47 17.81 5.08
CA ALA A 59 -8.73 18.98 4.63
C ALA A 59 -7.32 18.63 4.11
N ASP A 60 -6.71 17.56 4.60
CA ASP A 60 -5.36 17.12 4.20
C ASP A 60 -5.33 16.50 2.80
N LEU A 61 -6.49 16.16 2.23
CA LEU A 61 -6.62 15.75 0.83
C LEU A 61 -6.60 16.95 -0.14
N ILE A 62 -6.83 18.17 0.36
CA ILE A 62 -6.84 19.38 -0.48
C ILE A 62 -5.41 19.66 -0.96
N GLY A 63 -5.22 19.69 -2.27
CA GLY A 63 -3.92 19.93 -2.89
C GLY A 63 -3.05 18.67 -3.06
N VAL A 64 -3.51 17.51 -2.59
CA VAL A 64 -2.87 16.22 -2.90
C VAL A 64 -3.34 15.74 -4.26
N SER A 65 -2.40 15.44 -5.14
CA SER A 65 -2.66 14.91 -6.48
C SER A 65 -2.62 13.40 -6.49
N TYR A 66 -3.31 12.79 -7.46
CA TYR A 66 -3.16 11.36 -7.72
C TYR A 66 -1.71 10.96 -8.07
N ARG A 67 -0.90 11.92 -8.56
CA ARG A 67 0.52 11.72 -8.84
C ARG A 67 1.33 11.49 -7.58
N ASP A 68 1.04 12.22 -6.49
CA ASP A 68 1.68 12.00 -5.20
C ASP A 68 1.47 10.55 -4.72
N TRP A 69 0.26 10.01 -4.92
CA TRP A 69 -0.04 8.63 -4.55
C TRP A 69 0.68 7.61 -5.44
N ILE A 70 0.76 7.85 -6.75
CA ILE A 70 1.48 6.96 -7.66
C ILE A 70 2.97 6.92 -7.29
N GLU A 71 3.60 8.07 -7.07
CA GLU A 71 5.01 8.16 -6.68
C GLU A 71 5.26 7.38 -5.38
N GLN A 72 4.42 7.57 -4.36
CA GLN A 72 4.51 6.84 -3.10
C GLN A 72 4.34 5.31 -3.28
N ILE A 73 3.44 4.87 -4.17
CA ILE A 73 3.23 3.46 -4.47
C ILE A 73 4.43 2.88 -5.24
N GLU A 74 5.01 3.63 -6.17
CA GLU A 74 6.22 3.23 -6.91
C GLU A 74 7.42 3.06 -5.97
N GLU A 75 7.63 3.99 -5.04
CA GLU A 75 8.69 3.89 -4.02
C GLU A 75 8.54 2.63 -3.15
N GLU A 76 7.31 2.32 -2.70
CA GLU A 76 7.03 1.11 -1.93
C GLU A 76 7.23 -0.18 -2.74
N LEU A 77 6.86 -0.16 -4.02
CA LEU A 77 7.09 -1.28 -4.93
C LEU A 77 8.58 -1.52 -5.14
N GLU A 78 9.35 -0.46 -5.41
CA GLU A 78 10.81 -0.54 -5.56
C GLU A 78 11.47 -1.09 -4.30
N ARG A 79 11.03 -0.64 -3.12
CA ARG A 79 11.53 -1.13 -1.82
C ARG A 79 11.27 -2.62 -1.62
N LEU A 80 10.09 -3.12 -1.99
CA LEU A 80 9.81 -4.55 -1.95
C LEU A 80 10.66 -5.32 -2.98
N GLN A 81 10.82 -4.81 -4.19
CA GLN A 81 11.63 -5.46 -5.23
C GLN A 81 13.13 -5.57 -4.89
N GLN A 82 13.64 -4.75 -3.96
CA GLN A 82 15.01 -4.87 -3.46
C GLN A 82 15.23 -6.09 -2.55
N THR A 83 14.16 -6.61 -1.94
CA THR A 83 14.24 -7.63 -0.88
C THR A 83 13.44 -8.89 -1.20
N CYS A 84 12.44 -8.79 -2.06
CA CYS A 84 11.56 -9.86 -2.48
C CYS A 84 11.86 -10.30 -3.92
N SER A 85 11.90 -11.61 -4.16
CA SER A 85 12.10 -12.18 -5.50
C SER A 85 10.85 -12.05 -6.38
N CYS A 86 9.68 -11.99 -5.75
CA CYS A 86 8.39 -11.78 -6.42
C CYS A 86 7.52 -10.82 -5.59
N VAL A 87 6.85 -9.87 -6.25
CA VAL A 87 5.96 -8.92 -5.60
C VAL A 87 4.56 -8.97 -6.21
N PHE A 88 3.56 -9.25 -5.39
CA PHE A 88 2.15 -9.17 -5.73
C PHE A 88 1.60 -7.79 -5.37
N VAL A 89 1.07 -7.07 -6.35
CA VAL A 89 0.41 -5.77 -6.15
C VAL A 89 -1.09 -5.96 -6.17
N VAL A 90 -1.78 -5.52 -5.11
CA VAL A 90 -3.23 -5.69 -4.92
C VAL A 90 -3.88 -4.34 -4.62
N GLY A 91 -4.70 -3.84 -5.55
CA GLY A 91 -5.46 -2.59 -5.37
C GLY A 91 -6.97 -2.80 -5.20
N LEU A 92 -7.60 -2.07 -4.29
CA LEU A 92 -9.07 -2.01 -4.15
C LEU A 92 -9.66 -0.77 -4.85
N SER A 93 -10.66 -0.96 -5.72
CA SER A 93 -11.41 0.11 -6.42
C SER A 93 -10.50 1.09 -7.17
N MET A 94 -10.44 2.39 -6.81
CA MET A 94 -9.50 3.37 -7.41
C MET A 94 -8.02 2.98 -7.25
N GLY A 95 -7.68 2.19 -6.23
CA GLY A 95 -6.34 1.61 -6.10
C GLY A 95 -5.97 0.73 -7.31
N ARG A 96 -6.94 0.15 -8.03
CA ARG A 96 -6.68 -0.56 -9.30
C ARG A 96 -6.29 0.38 -10.44
N ASN A 97 -6.89 1.58 -10.50
CA ASN A 97 -6.52 2.56 -11.53
C ASN A 97 -5.13 3.15 -11.23
N GLN A 98 -4.80 3.37 -9.94
CA GLN A 98 -3.46 3.77 -9.52
C GLN A 98 -2.42 2.69 -9.84
N MET A 99 -2.74 1.42 -9.56
CA MET A 99 -1.91 0.27 -9.94
C MET A 99 -1.62 0.22 -11.46
N HIS A 100 -2.62 0.49 -12.31
CA HIS A 100 -2.40 0.52 -13.77
C HIS A 100 -1.51 1.67 -14.23
N ALA A 101 -1.44 2.77 -13.47
CA ALA A 101 -0.61 3.92 -13.77
C ALA A 101 0.84 3.79 -13.28
N THR A 102 1.12 2.81 -12.39
CA THR A 102 2.50 2.48 -12.02
C THR A 102 3.22 1.83 -13.20
N LYS A 103 4.52 2.12 -13.37
CA LYS A 103 5.36 1.52 -14.41
C LYS A 103 5.61 0.03 -14.13
N GLN A 104 4.59 -0.82 -14.26
CA GLN A 104 4.77 -2.26 -14.15
C GLN A 104 5.61 -2.76 -15.32
N LYS A 105 6.78 -3.33 -15.02
CA LYS A 105 7.41 -4.29 -15.94
C LYS A 105 6.73 -5.64 -15.74
N PRO A 106 6.30 -6.32 -16.81
CA PRO A 106 5.76 -7.66 -16.67
C PRO A 106 6.83 -8.58 -16.06
N PRO A 107 6.47 -9.54 -15.21
CA PRO A 107 7.43 -10.42 -14.52
C PRO A 107 8.18 -11.40 -15.45
N TYR A 108 8.14 -11.18 -16.77
CA TYR A 108 8.69 -12.07 -17.80
C TYR A 108 9.41 -11.35 -18.97
N LEU A 109 9.76 -10.07 -18.83
CA LEU A 109 10.63 -9.33 -19.79
C LEU A 109 11.80 -8.68 -19.06
#